data_AF-A0A7C7YRW9-F1
#
_entry.id   AF-A0A7C7YRW9-F1
#
_cell.length_a   1.000
_cell.length_b   1.000
_cell.length_c   1.000
_cell.angle_alpha   90.00
_cell.angle_beta   90.00
_cell.angle_gamma   90.00
#
_symmetry.space_group_name_H-M   'P 1'
#
loop_
_entity.id
_entity.type
_entity.pdbx_description
1 polymer ?
#
loop_
_entity_poly.entity_id
_entity_poly.type
_entity_poly.pdbx_seq_one_letter_code
_entity_poly.pdbx_strand_id
1 'polypeptide(L)'
;MVDSCSEGMTQQRWERTHQYIDQLFSDDTDRWDREHEASMEAGLPAISVGAGVGRWLSLLASLSRSGGAKLIVEVGTLGGASAIALAQGLAA
;
A
#
# COMPACT_ATOMS: atom_id res chain seq x y z
N MET A 1 28.75 26.00 -10.18
CA MET A 1 27.27 25.94 -10.25
C MET A 1 26.95 24.47 -10.31
N VAL A 2 26.75 23.84 -9.15
CA VAL A 2 26.58 22.38 -9.07
C VAL A 2 25.31 22.03 -9.83
N ASP A 3 25.43 21.09 -10.75
CA ASP A 3 24.39 20.67 -11.66
C ASP A 3 23.24 20.01 -10.86
N SER A 4 22.15 20.74 -10.67
CA SER A 4 21.00 20.37 -9.83
C SER A 4 20.21 19.15 -10.35
N CYS A 5 20.71 18.47 -11.38
CA CYS A 5 20.08 17.31 -12.01
C CYS A 5 20.67 15.95 -11.58
N SER A 6 21.62 15.89 -10.63
CA SER A 6 22.27 14.64 -10.22
C SER A 6 22.16 14.31 -8.71
N GLU A 7 21.22 14.88 -7.98
CA GLU A 7 20.85 14.36 -6.66
C GLU A 7 19.65 13.43 -6.83
N GLY A 8 19.92 12.13 -6.97
CA GLY A 8 18.89 11.10 -6.88
C GLY A 8 18.06 11.25 -5.60
N MET A 9 16.82 10.75 -5.61
CA MET A 9 15.92 10.84 -4.47
C MET A 9 16.59 10.32 -3.18
N THR A 10 16.78 11.20 -2.20
CA THR A 10 17.31 10.82 -0.88
C THR A 10 16.29 10.00 -0.11
N GLN A 11 16.75 9.12 0.79
CA GLN A 11 15.87 8.31 1.65
C GLN A 11 14.86 9.19 2.41
N GLN A 12 15.32 10.29 2.99
CA GLN A 12 14.47 11.24 3.69
C GLN A 12 13.39 11.85 2.77
N ARG A 13 13.73 12.13 1.51
CA ARG A 13 12.76 12.67 0.55
C ARG A 13 11.72 11.61 0.16
N TRP A 14 12.12 10.34 0.05
CA TRP A 14 11.19 9.22 -0.15
C TRP A 14 10.21 9.09 1.01
N GLU A 15 10.69 9.05 2.24
CA GLU A 15 9.86 8.95 3.45
C GLU A 15 8.86 10.10 3.55
N ARG A 16 9.31 11.34 3.32
CA ARG A 16 8.41 12.51 3.33
C ARG A 16 7.35 12.44 2.24
N THR A 17 7.69 11.91 1.07
CA THR A 17 6.75 11.76 -0.04
C THR A 17 5.71 10.68 0.27
N HIS A 18 6.13 9.52 0.78
CA HIS A 18 5.22 8.46 1.21
C HIS A 18 4.28 8.96 2.31
N GLN A 19 4.83 9.62 3.35
CA GLN A 19 4.03 10.14 4.45
C GLN A 19 2.98 11.15 3.97
N TYR A 20 3.33 12.02 3.02
CA TYR A 20 2.38 12.97 2.43
C TYR A 20 1.25 12.27 1.66
N ILE A 21 1.58 11.23 0.87
CA ILE A 21 0.59 10.44 0.14
C ILE A 21 -0.34 9.70 1.12
N ASP A 22 0.23 9.05 2.14
CA ASP A 22 -0.54 8.32 3.14
C ASP A 22 -1.49 9.24 3.90
N GLN A 23 -1.04 10.45 4.29
CA GLN A 23 -1.88 11.45 4.96
C GLN A 23 -3.08 11.91 4.12
N LEU A 24 -2.94 11.96 2.80
CA LEU A 24 -4.00 12.46 1.91
C LEU A 24 -4.95 11.37 1.42
N PHE A 25 -4.47 10.13 1.29
CA PHE A 25 -5.18 9.08 0.57
C PHE A 25 -5.34 7.78 1.35
N SER A 26 -4.81 7.65 2.58
CA SER A 26 -5.13 6.51 3.44
C SER A 26 -6.51 6.73 4.07
N ASP A 27 -7.43 5.80 3.84
CA ASP A 27 -8.79 5.88 4.39
C ASP A 27 -8.88 5.29 5.81
N ASP A 28 -7.88 4.53 6.28
CA ASP A 28 -7.97 3.76 7.53
C ASP A 28 -6.58 3.44 8.11
N THR A 29 -5.88 4.46 8.59
CA THR A 29 -4.52 4.33 9.17
C THR A 29 -4.49 3.37 10.35
N ASP A 30 -5.49 3.41 11.23
CA ASP A 30 -5.56 2.55 12.42
C ASP A 30 -5.62 1.06 12.06
N ARG A 31 -6.31 0.70 10.97
CA ARG A 31 -6.30 -0.68 10.48
C ARG A 31 -4.92 -1.10 10.00
N TRP A 32 -4.22 -0.24 9.26
CA TRP A 32 -2.88 -0.55 8.77
C TRP A 32 -1.87 -0.77 9.90
N ASP A 33 -1.97 0.05 10.95
CA ASP A 33 -1.12 -0.10 12.14
C ASP A 33 -1.38 -1.43 12.85
N ARG A 34 -2.65 -1.81 13.07
CA ARG A 34 -3.01 -3.10 13.68
C ARG A 34 -2.54 -4.30 12.86
N GLU A 35 -2.68 -4.26 11.54
CA GLU A 35 -2.18 -5.32 10.64
C GLU A 35 -0.66 -5.45 10.70
N HIS A 36 0.04 -4.31 10.77
CA HIS A 36 1.49 -4.28 10.91
C HIS A 36 1.94 -4.88 12.24
N GLU A 37 1.34 -4.46 13.35
CA GLU A 37 1.61 -4.98 14.69
C GLU A 37 1.36 -6.50 14.75
N ALA A 38 0.20 -6.97 14.28
CA ALA A 38 -0.12 -8.39 14.27
C ALA A 38 0.87 -9.22 13.43
N SER A 39 1.31 -8.69 12.29
CA SER A 39 2.32 -9.35 11.45
C SER A 39 3.67 -9.47 12.16
N MET A 40 4.08 -8.42 12.87
CA MET A 40 5.31 -8.40 13.67
C MET A 40 5.24 -9.37 14.85
N GLU A 41 4.12 -9.40 15.58
CA GLU A 41 3.88 -10.34 16.68
C GLU A 41 3.90 -11.80 16.22
N ALA A 42 3.41 -12.07 15.01
CA ALA A 42 3.45 -13.39 14.39
C ALA A 42 4.84 -13.78 13.84
N GLY A 43 5.84 -12.89 13.93
CA GLY A 43 7.20 -13.14 13.44
C GLY A 43 7.32 -13.15 11.91
N LEU A 44 6.39 -12.51 11.19
CA LEU A 44 6.45 -12.41 9.73
C LEU A 44 7.50 -11.38 9.29
N PRO A 45 8.15 -11.57 8.12
CA PRO A 45 9.05 -10.56 7.58
C PRO A 45 8.30 -9.27 7.24
N ALA A 46 8.92 -8.13 7.52
CA ALA A 46 8.37 -6.79 7.29
C ALA A 46 8.43 -6.39 5.79
N ILE A 47 7.72 -7.14 4.95
CA ILE A 47 7.64 -6.93 3.49
C ILE A 47 6.21 -6.62 3.01
N SER A 48 5.27 -6.43 3.95
CA SER A 48 3.92 -5.97 3.64
C SER A 48 3.93 -4.61 2.94
N VAL A 49 2.95 -4.39 2.06
CA VAL A 49 2.73 -3.07 1.45
C VAL A 49 2.29 -2.04 2.48
N GLY A 50 2.65 -0.78 2.26
CA GLY A 50 2.15 0.36 3.05
C GLY A 50 0.75 0.83 2.63
N ALA A 51 0.15 1.72 3.43
CA ALA A 51 -1.22 2.17 3.28
C ALA A 51 -1.53 2.79 1.90
N GLY A 52 -0.68 3.69 1.39
CA GLY A 52 -0.84 4.30 0.08
C GLY A 52 -0.80 3.29 -1.08
N VAL A 53 0.05 2.27 -0.99
CA VAL A 53 0.08 1.17 -1.97
C VAL A 53 -1.18 0.32 -1.86
N GLY A 54 -1.66 0.04 -0.65
CA GLY A 54 -2.94 -0.63 -0.44
C GLY A 54 -4.12 0.13 -1.04
N ARG A 55 -4.18 1.46 -0.86
CA ARG A 55 -5.19 2.30 -1.52
C ARG A 55 -5.11 2.18 -3.04
N TRP A 56 -3.90 2.24 -3.59
CA TRP A 56 -3.69 2.10 -5.02
C TRP A 56 -4.15 0.74 -5.55
N LEU A 57 -3.87 -0.36 -4.85
CA LEU A 57 -4.36 -1.70 -5.20
C LEU A 57 -5.90 -1.78 -5.20
N SER A 58 -6.54 -1.16 -4.21
CA SER A 58 -8.01 -1.09 -4.12
C SER A 58 -8.61 -0.36 -5.33
N LEU A 59 -7.99 0.76 -5.72
CA LEU A 59 -8.40 1.53 -6.91
C LEU A 59 -8.16 0.74 -8.21
N LEU A 60 -7.03 0.05 -8.35
CA LEU A 60 -6.78 -0.78 -9.52
C LEU A 60 -7.80 -1.92 -9.63
N ALA A 61 -8.13 -2.58 -8.52
CA ALA A 61 -9.14 -3.64 -8.50
C ALA A 61 -10.52 -3.11 -8.94
N SER A 62 -10.97 -1.97 -8.41
CA SER A 62 -12.26 -1.37 -8.74
C SER A 62 -12.33 -0.80 -10.16
N LEU A 63 -11.20 -0.37 -10.72
CA LEU A 63 -11.11 0.23 -12.06
C LEU A 63 -10.63 -0.73 -13.16
N SER A 64 -10.21 -1.95 -12.81
CA SER A 64 -9.58 -2.93 -13.72
C SER A 64 -10.40 -3.24 -14.98
N ARG A 65 -11.73 -3.11 -14.90
CA ARG A 65 -12.67 -3.28 -16.02
C ARG A 65 -13.97 -2.52 -15.72
N SER A 66 -14.85 -2.42 -16.72
CA SER A 66 -16.20 -1.90 -16.52
C SER A 66 -16.95 -2.71 -15.45
N GLY A 67 -17.24 -2.07 -14.31
CA GLY A 67 -17.88 -2.68 -13.14
C GLY A 67 -16.95 -3.45 -12.21
N GLY A 68 -15.64 -3.16 -12.23
CA GLY A 68 -14.64 -3.68 -11.30
C GLY A 68 -14.23 -5.13 -11.52
N ALA A 69 -13.18 -5.53 -10.79
CA ALA A 69 -12.74 -6.91 -10.73
C ALA A 69 -13.88 -7.81 -10.25
N LYS A 70 -13.89 -9.08 -10.70
CA LYS A 70 -14.83 -10.11 -10.23
C LYS A 70 -14.11 -11.29 -9.59
N LEU A 71 -12.82 -11.42 -9.88
CA LEU A 71 -11.94 -12.43 -9.35
C LEU A 71 -10.55 -11.81 -9.29
N ILE A 72 -9.87 -12.00 -8.17
CA ILE A 72 -8.47 -11.59 -7.98
C ILE A 72 -7.70 -12.82 -7.54
N VAL A 73 -6.54 -13.05 -8.15
CA VAL A 73 -5.58 -14.07 -7.73
C VAL A 73 -4.37 -13.35 -7.16
N GLU A 74 -4.08 -13.60 -5.89
CA GLU A 74 -2.90 -13.10 -5.19
C GLU A 74 -1.90 -14.25 -5.01
N VAL A 75 -0.64 -14.02 -5.37
CA VAL A 75 0.45 -14.99 -5.17
C VAL A 75 1.37 -14.46 -4.08
N GLY A 76 1.25 -15.03 -2.88
CA GLY A 76 1.97 -14.61 -1.69
C GLY A 76 1.13 -13.71 -0.79
N THR A 77 0.45 -14.33 0.18
CA THR A 77 -0.48 -13.62 1.10
C THR A 77 0.23 -12.96 2.27
N LEU A 78 1.34 -13.53 2.76
CA LEU A 78 2.01 -13.11 4.01
C LEU A 78 0.98 -12.95 5.16
N GLY A 79 0.91 -11.77 5.77
CA GLY A 79 -0.04 -11.41 6.81
C GLY A 79 -1.39 -10.92 6.27
N GLY A 80 -1.55 -10.76 4.96
CA GLY A 80 -2.83 -10.40 4.33
C GLY A 80 -3.05 -8.90 4.07
N ALA A 81 -2.06 -8.04 4.33
CA ALA A 81 -2.21 -6.59 4.16
C ALA A 81 -2.65 -6.18 2.74
N SER A 82 -2.02 -6.74 1.70
CA SER A 82 -2.40 -6.57 0.29
C SER A 82 -3.72 -7.27 -0.04
N ALA A 83 -3.95 -8.46 0.51
CA ALA A 83 -5.18 -9.23 0.31
C ALA A 83 -6.42 -8.43 0.72
N ILE A 84 -6.37 -7.78 1.87
CA ILE A 84 -7.50 -6.97 2.36
C ILE A 84 -7.72 -5.74 1.47
N ALA A 85 -6.66 -5.07 1.03
CA ALA A 85 -6.78 -3.95 0.08
C ALA A 85 -7.42 -4.39 -1.25
N LEU A 86 -6.98 -5.53 -1.80
CA LEU A 86 -7.58 -6.11 -3.01
C LEU A 86 -9.07 -6.47 -2.78
N ALA A 87 -9.41 -7.03 -1.61
CA ALA A 87 -10.78 -7.35 -1.25
C ALA A 87 -11.67 -6.11 -1.13
N GLN A 88 -11.14 -4.99 -0.61
CA GLN A 88 -11.86 -3.71 -0.56
C GLN A 88 -12.21 -3.21 -1.96
N GLY A 89 -11.26 -3.27 -2.90
CA GLY A 89 -11.51 -2.91 -4.30
C GLY A 89 -12.46 -3.86 -5.04
N LEU A 90 -12.57 -5.12 -4.60
CA LEU A 90 -13.52 -6.10 -5.13
C LEU A 90 -14.97 -5.83 -4.68
N ALA A 91 -15.13 -5.23 -3.49
CA ALA A 91 -16.43 -4.89 -2.91
C ALA A 91 -16.97 -3.51 -3.35
N ALA A 92 -16.19 -2.75 -4.12
CA ALA A 92 -16.50 -1.40 -4.59
C ALA A 92 -17.48 -1.35 -5.76
#